data_AF-A0A1Z7ZZF8-F1
#
_entry.id   AF-A0A1Z7ZZF8-F1
#
_cell.length_a   1.000
_cell.length_b   1.000
_cell.length_c   1.000
_cell.angle_alpha   90.00
_cell.angle_beta   90.00
_cell.angle_gamma   90.00
#
_symmetry.space_group_name_H-M   'P 1'
#
loop_
_entity.id
_entity.type
_entity.pdbx_description
1 polymer ?
#
loop_
_entity_poly.entity_id
_entity_poly.type
_entity_poly.pdbx_seq_one_letter_code
_entity_poly.pdbx_strand_id
1 'polypeptide(L)'
;MKTDLAPDYSHILDETIVLWFKKSNRYVLVSEDLYTLINLFLNLESKPSFINTIKEALGIEDHKCEAIYNEISNFLEDANTVVTKDTTKVSLLKIPITDIQKLYRINDKIIKLHFESSLIESLIHPQIAHHQIENTIHCDIAFDIFKTDDDLHLFKNKNHVGTYKSKTFHLLQGRFALELANAIHNTKIENWIATFHASTVTNEKEAIMIIGDSGNGKSTLSTLLMASGLDLLADDFTPLYNDLNLYRYPAAISVKKGAFKVLESHIDNFETLEVYENGPKKVNLKYVPPVYSSENLKPDFPCKKIVYVKFNRDQKSELKEVSAEKILETLIPDSWISPNEDHALQFLNWLKDIRCYELNYSDNDFAISRFNTLFNS
;
A
#
# COMPACT_ATOMS: atom_id res chain seq x y z
N MET A 1 -24.89 -0.04 -28.31
CA MET A 1 -24.02 0.43 -27.21
C MET A 1 -23.29 -0.76 -26.59
N LYS A 2 -21.99 -0.61 -26.30
CA LYS A 2 -21.14 -1.68 -25.74
C LYS A 2 -21.06 -1.58 -24.22
N THR A 3 -22.21 -1.63 -23.55
CA THR A 3 -22.35 -1.32 -22.12
C THR A 3 -21.55 -2.25 -21.21
N ASP A 4 -21.34 -3.50 -21.62
CA ASP A 4 -20.63 -4.52 -20.81
C ASP A 4 -19.11 -4.29 -20.74
N LEU A 5 -18.58 -3.34 -21.51
CA LEU A 5 -17.16 -2.97 -21.54
C LEU A 5 -16.88 -1.62 -20.87
N ALA A 6 -17.92 -0.86 -20.54
CA ALA A 6 -17.76 0.46 -19.93
C ALA A 6 -17.16 0.35 -18.52
N PRO A 7 -16.34 1.32 -18.09
CA PRO A 7 -15.95 1.42 -16.68
C PRO A 7 -17.18 1.68 -15.81
N ASP A 8 -17.25 1.05 -14.64
CA ASP A 8 -18.33 1.21 -13.68
C ASP A 8 -18.28 2.60 -13.02
N TYR A 9 -17.07 3.10 -12.73
CA TYR A 9 -16.85 4.48 -12.29
C TYR A 9 -15.79 5.18 -13.13
N SER A 10 -15.98 6.48 -13.31
CA SER A 10 -14.98 7.40 -13.87
C SER A 10 -14.95 8.68 -13.06
N HIS A 11 -13.76 9.08 -12.62
CA HIS A 11 -13.56 10.26 -11.78
C HIS A 11 -12.44 11.12 -12.35
N ILE A 12 -12.69 12.42 -12.47
CA ILE A 12 -11.72 13.40 -12.93
C ILE A 12 -10.92 13.90 -11.71
N LEU A 13 -9.60 13.86 -11.79
CA LEU A 13 -8.63 14.37 -10.83
C LEU A 13 -7.64 15.26 -11.61
N ASP A 14 -7.84 16.58 -11.53
CA ASP A 14 -7.12 17.56 -12.36
C ASP A 14 -7.25 17.24 -13.87
N GLU A 15 -6.13 16.95 -14.54
CA GLU A 15 -6.03 16.62 -15.97
C GLU A 15 -6.09 15.10 -16.23
N THR A 16 -6.25 14.29 -15.19
CA THR A 16 -6.24 12.82 -15.26
C THR A 16 -7.59 12.24 -14.89
N ILE A 17 -7.97 11.16 -15.57
CA ILE A 17 -9.24 10.48 -15.32
C ILE A 17 -8.92 9.08 -14.80
N VAL A 18 -9.48 8.75 -13.65
CA VAL A 18 -9.39 7.41 -13.06
C VAL A 18 -10.63 6.62 -13.45
N LEU A 19 -10.44 5.54 -14.17
CA LEU A 19 -11.46 4.57 -14.53
C LEU A 19 -11.38 3.37 -13.58
N TRP A 20 -12.52 2.89 -13.10
CA TRP A 20 -12.59 1.65 -12.34
C TRP A 20 -13.47 0.62 -13.06
N PHE A 21 -12.96 -0.59 -13.17
CA PHE A 21 -13.65 -1.72 -13.77
C PHE A 21 -13.94 -2.77 -12.70
N LYS A 22 -15.22 -2.93 -12.34
CA LYS A 22 -15.68 -3.80 -11.25
C LYS A 22 -15.31 -5.26 -11.47
N LYS A 23 -15.38 -5.74 -12.70
CA LYS A 23 -15.16 -7.15 -13.05
C LYS A 23 -13.72 -7.60 -12.78
N SER A 24 -12.73 -6.75 -13.01
CA SER A 24 -11.31 -7.02 -12.73
C SER A 24 -10.82 -6.40 -11.43
N ASN A 25 -11.61 -5.49 -10.82
CA ASN A 25 -11.20 -4.58 -9.76
C ASN A 25 -9.93 -3.79 -10.11
N ARG A 26 -9.87 -3.27 -11.35
CA ARG A 26 -8.73 -2.52 -11.86
C ARG A 26 -9.04 -1.03 -11.91
N TYR A 27 -8.08 -0.25 -11.45
CA TYR A 27 -8.05 1.20 -11.61
C TYR A 27 -7.08 1.55 -12.74
N VAL A 28 -7.50 2.40 -13.67
CA VAL A 28 -6.69 2.82 -14.81
C VAL A 28 -6.70 4.33 -14.91
N LEU A 29 -5.52 4.92 -15.00
CA LEU A 29 -5.35 6.35 -15.29
C LEU A 29 -5.37 6.54 -16.81
N VAL A 30 -6.19 7.48 -17.29
CA VAL A 30 -6.25 7.85 -18.70
C VAL A 30 -6.24 9.37 -18.85
N SER A 31 -5.69 9.84 -19.97
CA SER A 31 -5.80 11.25 -20.36
C SER A 31 -7.22 11.59 -20.84
N GLU A 32 -7.54 12.88 -20.89
CA GLU A 32 -8.80 13.38 -21.45
C GLU A 32 -9.02 12.95 -22.91
N ASP A 33 -7.95 12.95 -23.72
CA ASP A 33 -8.00 12.50 -25.11
C ASP A 33 -8.40 11.02 -25.21
N LEU A 34 -7.75 10.15 -24.43
CA LEU A 34 -8.06 8.73 -24.43
C LEU A 34 -9.47 8.47 -23.89
N TYR A 35 -9.90 9.19 -22.85
CA TYR A 35 -11.26 9.09 -22.32
C TYR A 35 -12.32 9.50 -23.36
N THR A 36 -12.05 10.54 -24.14
CA THR A 36 -12.91 10.97 -25.24
C THR A 36 -13.05 9.87 -26.30
N LEU A 37 -11.94 9.23 -26.68
CA LEU A 37 -11.95 8.11 -27.62
C LEU A 37 -12.71 6.89 -27.06
N ILE A 38 -12.55 6.58 -25.76
CA ILE A 38 -13.30 5.52 -25.09
C ILE A 38 -14.81 5.81 -25.14
N ASN A 39 -15.22 7.04 -24.82
CA ASN A 39 -16.63 7.44 -24.86
C ASN A 39 -17.22 7.34 -26.27
N LEU A 40 -16.47 7.76 -27.30
CA LEU A 40 -16.88 7.57 -28.70
C LEU A 40 -17.03 6.08 -29.04
N PHE A 41 -16.08 5.24 -28.61
CA PHE A 41 -16.12 3.79 -28.87
C PHE A 41 -17.32 3.09 -28.23
N LEU A 42 -17.70 3.50 -27.02
CA LEU A 42 -18.82 2.93 -26.25
C LEU A 42 -20.18 3.36 -26.79
N ASN A 43 -20.30 4.62 -27.22
CA ASN A 43 -21.55 5.22 -27.69
C ASN A 43 -21.87 4.88 -29.15
N LEU A 44 -20.85 4.72 -30.00
CA LEU A 44 -21.06 4.39 -31.41
C LEU A 44 -21.34 2.90 -31.61
N GLU A 45 -22.39 2.60 -32.38
CA GLU A 45 -22.89 1.23 -32.56
C GLU A 45 -22.01 0.36 -33.45
N SER A 46 -21.23 0.96 -34.35
CA SER A 46 -20.46 0.22 -35.36
C SER A 46 -19.03 0.74 -35.52
N LYS A 47 -18.10 -0.18 -35.86
CA LYS A 47 -16.71 0.15 -36.20
C LYS A 47 -16.61 1.17 -37.35
N PRO A 48 -17.38 1.05 -38.46
CA PRO A 48 -17.38 2.07 -39.52
C PRO A 48 -17.80 3.47 -39.04
N SER A 49 -18.80 3.57 -38.18
CA SER A 49 -19.24 4.87 -37.62
C SER A 49 -18.14 5.52 -36.78
N PHE A 50 -17.43 4.73 -35.97
CA PHE A 50 -16.27 5.20 -35.21
C PHE A 50 -15.15 5.69 -36.11
N ILE A 51 -14.77 4.88 -37.12
CA ILE A 51 -13.71 5.23 -38.07
C ILE A 51 -14.03 6.54 -38.79
N ASN A 52 -15.25 6.70 -39.33
CA ASN A 52 -15.65 7.93 -40.02
C ASN A 52 -15.59 9.15 -39.09
N THR A 53 -16.07 9.02 -37.86
CA THR A 53 -16.06 10.13 -36.88
C THR A 53 -14.62 10.56 -36.55
N ILE A 54 -13.73 9.61 -36.26
CA ILE A 54 -12.32 9.90 -35.95
C ILE A 54 -11.58 10.45 -37.17
N LYS A 55 -11.85 9.91 -38.36
CA LYS A 55 -11.27 10.40 -39.62
C LYS A 55 -11.65 11.85 -39.88
N GLU A 56 -12.92 12.20 -39.70
CA GLU A 56 -13.40 13.57 -39.86
C GLU A 56 -12.81 14.53 -38.82
N ALA A 57 -12.68 14.09 -37.56
CA ALA A 57 -12.17 14.91 -36.47
C ALA A 57 -10.64 15.14 -36.54
N LEU A 58 -9.87 14.09 -36.87
CA LEU A 58 -8.40 14.12 -36.80
C LEU A 58 -7.71 14.20 -38.17
N GLY A 59 -8.43 14.01 -39.27
CA GLY A 59 -7.88 14.05 -40.63
C GLY A 59 -6.85 12.94 -40.93
N ILE A 60 -6.94 11.80 -40.24
CA ILE A 60 -5.99 10.68 -40.36
C ILE A 60 -6.52 9.56 -41.27
N GLU A 61 -5.61 8.72 -41.77
CA GLU A 61 -5.94 7.61 -42.66
C GLU A 61 -6.77 6.50 -41.98
N ASP A 62 -7.59 5.79 -42.77
CA ASP A 62 -8.50 4.72 -42.27
C ASP A 62 -7.76 3.64 -41.48
N HIS A 63 -6.58 3.24 -41.93
CA HIS A 63 -5.78 2.21 -41.25
C HIS A 63 -5.37 2.63 -39.83
N LYS A 64 -5.15 3.93 -39.58
CA LYS A 64 -4.83 4.46 -38.24
C LYS A 64 -6.08 4.53 -37.36
N CYS A 65 -7.22 4.92 -37.93
CA CYS A 65 -8.50 4.88 -37.23
C CYS A 65 -8.87 3.46 -36.79
N GLU A 66 -8.60 2.46 -37.67
CA GLU A 66 -8.78 1.06 -37.35
C GLU A 66 -7.86 0.56 -36.24
N ALA A 67 -6.59 0.99 -36.23
CA ALA A 67 -5.66 0.67 -35.17
C ALA A 67 -6.15 1.20 -33.82
N ILE A 68 -6.56 2.47 -33.75
CA ILE A 68 -7.13 3.10 -32.54
C ILE A 68 -8.36 2.31 -32.04
N TYR A 69 -9.28 1.96 -32.95
CA TYR A 69 -10.46 1.16 -32.59
C TYR A 69 -10.07 -0.18 -31.94
N ASN A 70 -9.12 -0.88 -32.55
CA ASN A 70 -8.69 -2.20 -32.07
C ASN A 70 -7.94 -2.08 -30.73
N GLU A 71 -7.11 -1.05 -30.55
CA GLU A 71 -6.41 -0.78 -29.28
C GLU A 71 -7.39 -0.51 -28.14
N ILE A 72 -8.42 0.32 -28.37
CA ILE A 72 -9.46 0.59 -27.36
C ILE A 72 -10.27 -0.68 -27.05
N SER A 73 -10.64 -1.46 -28.06
CA SER A 73 -11.35 -2.73 -27.86
C SER A 73 -10.54 -3.68 -26.98
N ASN A 74 -9.28 -3.91 -27.33
CA ASN A 74 -8.38 -4.80 -26.59
C ASN A 74 -8.16 -4.29 -25.17
N PHE A 75 -7.98 -2.98 -24.99
CA PHE A 75 -7.84 -2.37 -23.67
C PHE A 75 -9.07 -2.61 -22.80
N LEU A 76 -10.28 -2.37 -23.30
CA LEU A 76 -11.52 -2.55 -22.53
C LEU A 76 -11.82 -4.02 -22.24
N GLU A 77 -11.49 -4.93 -23.17
CA GLU A 77 -11.60 -6.38 -22.97
C GLU A 77 -10.62 -6.86 -21.89
N ASP A 78 -9.36 -6.42 -21.92
CA ASP A 78 -8.35 -6.71 -20.89
C ASP A 78 -8.78 -6.15 -19.53
N ALA A 79 -9.25 -4.90 -19.49
CA ALA A 79 -9.75 -4.25 -18.28
C ALA A 79 -10.98 -4.95 -17.68
N ASN A 80 -11.72 -5.74 -18.46
CA ASN A 80 -12.87 -6.53 -18.01
C ASN A 80 -12.57 -8.04 -17.88
N THR A 81 -11.30 -8.43 -17.87
CA THR A 81 -10.90 -9.83 -17.66
C THR A 81 -10.75 -10.12 -16.17
N VAL A 82 -11.43 -11.16 -15.68
CA VAL A 82 -11.34 -11.59 -14.27
C VAL A 82 -9.97 -12.19 -14.03
N VAL A 83 -9.23 -11.66 -13.07
CA VAL A 83 -8.06 -12.35 -12.52
C VAL A 83 -8.59 -13.49 -11.64
N THR A 84 -8.57 -14.72 -12.15
CA THR A 84 -8.97 -15.90 -11.39
C THR A 84 -8.10 -16.01 -10.15
N LYS A 85 -8.69 -15.80 -8.97
CA LYS A 85 -8.07 -16.21 -7.71
C LYS A 85 -8.11 -17.73 -7.69
N ASP A 86 -6.95 -18.38 -7.69
CA ASP A 86 -6.83 -19.80 -7.42
C ASP A 86 -7.41 -20.09 -6.03
N THR A 87 -8.70 -20.40 -5.97
CA THR A 87 -9.31 -20.98 -4.78
C THR A 87 -8.94 -22.45 -4.77
N THR A 88 -7.74 -22.76 -4.31
CA THR A 88 -7.44 -24.13 -3.91
C THR A 88 -8.40 -24.51 -2.79
N LYS A 89 -9.24 -25.52 -3.04
CA LYS A 89 -10.09 -26.12 -2.00
C LYS A 89 -9.17 -26.68 -0.92
N VAL A 90 -9.10 -26.01 0.23
CA VAL A 90 -8.40 -26.54 1.40
C VAL A 90 -9.36 -27.45 2.15
N SER A 91 -9.30 -28.75 1.84
CA SER A 91 -9.83 -29.80 2.70
C SER A 91 -8.68 -30.44 3.48
N LEU A 92 -8.74 -30.36 4.82
CA LEU A 92 -7.97 -31.16 5.80
C LEU A 92 -6.45 -30.89 5.93
N LEU A 93 -5.96 -29.66 5.71
CA LEU A 93 -4.60 -29.31 6.13
C LEU A 93 -4.48 -29.36 7.66
N LYS A 94 -3.52 -30.14 8.16
CA LYS A 94 -3.17 -30.16 9.59
C LYS A 94 -2.07 -29.14 9.85
N ILE A 95 -2.30 -28.26 10.81
CA ILE A 95 -1.28 -27.32 11.29
C ILE A 95 -0.14 -28.15 11.92
N PRO A 96 1.11 -28.01 11.46
CA PRO A 96 2.23 -28.72 12.06
C PRO A 96 2.47 -28.22 13.48
N ILE A 97 2.93 -29.11 14.36
CA ILE A 97 3.43 -28.70 15.68
C ILE A 97 4.77 -28.01 15.43
N THR A 98 4.93 -26.80 15.96
CA THR A 98 6.17 -26.02 15.87
C THR A 98 6.64 -25.56 17.25
N ASP A 99 7.96 -25.52 17.42
CA ASP A 99 8.63 -25.00 18.62
C ASP A 99 8.90 -23.48 18.53
N ILE A 100 8.84 -22.89 17.33
CA ILE A 100 9.11 -21.46 17.14
C ILE A 100 7.82 -20.68 17.37
N GLN A 101 7.70 -20.11 18.56
CA GLN A 101 6.59 -19.26 18.96
C GLN A 101 7.07 -17.89 19.44
N LYS A 102 6.29 -16.86 19.14
CA LYS A 102 6.48 -15.49 19.65
C LYS A 102 5.16 -14.95 20.17
N LEU A 103 5.24 -14.17 21.24
CA LEU A 103 4.12 -13.50 21.88
C LEU A 103 4.31 -12.00 21.78
N TYR A 104 3.26 -11.28 21.44
CA TYR A 104 3.29 -9.83 21.28
C TYR A 104 2.14 -9.19 22.05
N ARG A 105 2.40 -8.02 22.64
CA ARG A 105 1.35 -7.13 23.16
C ARG A 105 1.28 -5.89 22.28
N ILE A 106 0.14 -5.72 21.61
CA ILE A 106 -0.14 -4.55 20.77
C ILE A 106 -1.46 -3.97 21.24
N ASN A 107 -1.41 -2.75 21.78
CA ASN A 107 -2.52 -2.13 22.50
C ASN A 107 -3.03 -3.07 23.62
N ASP A 108 -4.33 -3.36 23.65
CA ASP A 108 -4.99 -4.28 24.57
C ASP A 108 -4.94 -5.75 24.12
N LYS A 109 -4.33 -6.06 22.95
CA LYS A 109 -4.33 -7.40 22.36
C LYS A 109 -3.06 -8.17 22.63
N ILE A 110 -3.22 -9.44 22.99
CA ILE A 110 -2.17 -10.44 23.08
C ILE A 110 -2.24 -11.35 21.87
N ILE A 111 -1.19 -11.32 21.07
CA ILE A 111 -1.10 -12.01 19.78
C ILE A 111 0.01 -13.06 19.86
N LYS A 112 -0.30 -14.28 19.44
CA LYS A 112 0.63 -15.40 19.36
C LYS A 112 0.91 -15.74 17.91
N LEU A 113 2.18 -15.82 17.53
CA LEU A 113 2.60 -16.30 16.21
C LEU A 113 3.37 -17.61 16.37
N HIS A 114 3.04 -18.56 15.51
CA HIS A 114 3.71 -19.83 15.35
C HIS A 114 4.31 -19.90 13.95
N PHE A 115 5.61 -20.20 13.87
CA PHE A 115 6.35 -20.27 12.61
C PHE A 115 6.91 -21.66 12.42
N GLU A 116 6.77 -22.25 11.25
CA GLU A 116 7.38 -23.57 10.99
C GLU A 116 8.92 -23.52 10.94
N SER A 117 9.50 -22.39 10.52
CA SER A 117 10.96 -22.24 10.39
C SER A 117 11.41 -20.81 10.68
N SER A 118 12.69 -20.65 11.04
CA SER A 118 13.33 -19.35 11.27
C SER A 118 13.31 -18.45 10.02
N LEU A 119 13.28 -19.05 8.84
CA LEU A 119 13.11 -18.31 7.59
C LEU A 119 11.74 -17.62 7.54
N ILE A 120 10.66 -18.32 7.87
CA ILE A 120 9.31 -17.73 7.90
C ILE A 120 9.21 -16.70 9.03
N GLU A 121 9.77 -16.99 10.20
CA GLU A 121 9.87 -16.03 11.31
C GLU A 121 10.50 -14.71 10.85
N SER A 122 11.62 -14.77 10.12
CA SER A 122 12.35 -13.59 9.64
C SER A 122 11.55 -12.70 8.68
N LEU A 123 10.47 -13.21 8.07
CA LEU A 123 9.61 -12.43 7.18
C LEU A 123 8.64 -11.50 7.95
N ILE A 124 8.37 -11.76 9.22
CA ILE A 124 7.30 -11.10 9.98
C ILE A 124 7.81 -10.57 11.33
N HIS A 125 8.48 -11.41 12.12
CA HIS A 125 8.90 -11.08 13.48
C HIS A 125 9.65 -9.74 13.56
N PRO A 126 10.64 -9.44 12.69
CA PRO A 126 11.43 -8.22 12.83
C PRO A 126 10.61 -6.92 12.78
N GLN A 127 9.53 -6.88 11.99
CA GLN A 127 8.67 -5.69 11.86
C GLN A 127 7.95 -5.34 13.17
N ILE A 128 7.64 -6.34 14.01
CA ILE A 128 6.85 -6.18 15.23
C ILE A 128 7.61 -6.64 16.49
N ALA A 129 8.93 -6.88 16.39
CA ALA A 129 9.73 -7.45 17.46
C ALA A 129 9.73 -6.61 18.74
N HIS A 130 9.63 -5.29 18.61
CA HIS A 130 9.54 -4.35 19.73
C HIS A 130 8.26 -4.50 20.57
N HIS A 131 7.25 -5.21 20.07
CA HIS A 131 6.04 -5.57 20.83
C HIS A 131 6.16 -6.91 21.56
N GLN A 132 7.28 -7.63 21.44
CA GLN A 132 7.44 -8.96 21.99
C GLN A 132 7.37 -8.95 23.53
N ILE A 133 6.65 -9.93 24.09
CA ILE A 133 6.60 -10.20 25.52
C ILE A 133 7.06 -11.63 25.80
N GLU A 134 7.54 -11.89 27.02
CA GLU A 134 8.05 -13.22 27.38
C GLU A 134 6.93 -14.23 27.68
N ASN A 135 5.95 -13.83 28.49
CA ASN A 135 4.93 -14.74 29.01
C ASN A 135 3.57 -14.06 29.14
N THR A 136 2.52 -14.86 29.02
CA THR A 136 1.13 -14.46 29.22
C THR A 136 0.30 -15.68 29.63
N ILE A 137 -0.77 -15.46 30.39
CA ILE A 137 -1.78 -16.49 30.70
C ILE A 137 -2.95 -16.48 29.71
N HIS A 138 -3.06 -15.43 28.89
CA HIS A 138 -4.17 -15.17 27.98
C HIS A 138 -3.65 -14.89 26.56
N CYS A 139 -4.42 -15.30 25.56
CA CYS A 139 -4.12 -15.08 24.15
C CYS A 139 -5.42 -14.71 23.43
N ASP A 140 -5.48 -13.54 22.81
CA ASP A 140 -6.65 -13.11 22.05
C ASP A 140 -6.68 -13.75 20.68
N ILE A 141 -5.53 -13.78 20.00
CA ILE A 141 -5.43 -14.19 18.60
C ILE A 141 -4.14 -15.00 18.39
N ALA A 142 -4.26 -16.12 17.69
CA ALA A 142 -3.15 -16.95 17.27
C ALA A 142 -3.06 -17.01 15.74
N PHE A 143 -1.85 -16.86 15.21
CA PHE A 143 -1.54 -17.06 13.81
C PHE A 143 -0.55 -18.22 13.65
N ASP A 144 -0.84 -19.12 12.71
CA ASP A 144 0.07 -20.20 12.34
C ASP A 144 0.52 -19.99 10.89
N ILE A 145 1.83 -19.97 10.69
CA ILE A 145 2.44 -19.72 9.38
C ILE A 145 3.46 -20.82 9.11
N PHE A 146 3.18 -21.60 8.07
CA PHE A 146 4.00 -22.77 7.74
C PHE A 146 4.05 -23.02 6.25
N LYS A 147 5.07 -23.77 5.85
CA LYS A 147 5.26 -24.21 4.48
C LYS A 147 4.93 -25.69 4.34
N THR A 148 4.26 -26.07 3.26
CA THR A 148 4.11 -27.47 2.84
C THR A 148 4.41 -27.53 1.34
N ASP A 149 5.40 -28.32 0.96
CA ASP A 149 5.97 -28.32 -0.39
C ASP A 149 6.43 -26.92 -0.85
N ASP A 150 5.75 -26.29 -1.81
CA ASP A 150 6.02 -24.91 -2.27
C ASP A 150 5.00 -23.89 -1.75
N ASP A 151 3.99 -24.35 -1.01
CA ASP A 151 2.87 -23.53 -0.55
C ASP A 151 3.09 -23.04 0.88
N LEU A 152 2.99 -21.73 1.05
CA LEU A 152 2.94 -21.03 2.34
C LEU A 152 1.49 -20.88 2.76
N HIS A 153 1.19 -21.28 3.98
CA HIS A 153 -0.14 -21.23 4.55
C HIS A 153 -0.20 -20.24 5.70
N LEU A 154 -1.29 -19.46 5.76
CA LEU A 154 -1.62 -18.58 6.87
C LEU A 154 -2.92 -19.07 7.50
N PHE A 155 -2.89 -19.30 8.80
CA PHE A 155 -4.07 -19.61 9.61
C PHE A 155 -4.24 -18.55 10.71
N LYS A 156 -5.49 -18.31 11.09
CA LYS A 156 -5.88 -17.43 12.20
C LYS A 156 -6.87 -18.17 13.08
N ASN A 157 -6.54 -18.33 14.35
CA ASN A 157 -7.34 -19.09 15.33
C ASN A 157 -7.75 -20.47 14.78
N LYS A 158 -6.79 -21.19 14.16
CA LYS A 158 -6.96 -22.50 13.51
C LYS A 158 -7.86 -22.51 12.27
N ASN A 159 -8.36 -21.36 11.82
CA ASN A 159 -9.08 -21.24 10.55
C ASN A 159 -8.11 -20.89 9.43
N HIS A 160 -8.26 -21.54 8.28
CA HIS A 160 -7.46 -21.22 7.09
C HIS A 160 -7.81 -19.82 6.58
N VAL A 161 -6.78 -18.99 6.38
CA VAL A 161 -6.92 -17.62 5.86
C VAL A 161 -6.52 -17.57 4.38
N GLY A 162 -5.42 -18.24 4.03
CA GLY A 162 -4.90 -18.20 2.67
C GLY A 162 -3.74 -19.15 2.42
N THR A 163 -3.52 -19.46 1.15
CA THR A 163 -2.41 -20.27 0.65
C THR A 163 -1.73 -19.49 -0.47
N TYR A 164 -0.41 -19.40 -0.44
CA TYR A 164 0.38 -18.59 -1.36
C TYR A 164 1.62 -19.36 -1.80
N LYS A 165 2.01 -19.25 -3.07
CA LYS A 165 3.27 -19.84 -3.52
C LYS A 165 4.45 -19.14 -2.83
N SER A 166 5.52 -19.88 -2.56
CA SER A 166 6.74 -19.31 -1.93
C SER A 166 7.31 -18.12 -2.72
N LYS A 167 7.21 -18.16 -4.06
CA LYS A 167 7.64 -17.05 -4.94
C LYS A 167 6.82 -15.76 -4.77
N THR A 168 5.60 -15.86 -4.23
CA THR A 168 4.68 -14.74 -3.97
C THR A 168 4.48 -14.50 -2.48
N PHE A 169 5.51 -14.72 -1.65
CA PHE A 169 5.42 -14.55 -0.19
C PHE A 169 4.95 -13.17 0.26
N HIS A 170 5.21 -12.11 -0.53
CA HIS A 170 4.73 -10.76 -0.27
C HIS A 170 3.20 -10.68 -0.17
N LEU A 171 2.46 -11.55 -0.90
CA LEU A 171 1.01 -11.65 -0.78
C LEU A 171 0.57 -12.21 0.57
N LEU A 172 1.33 -13.16 1.14
CA LEU A 172 1.11 -13.66 2.49
C LEU A 172 1.39 -12.57 3.51
N GLN A 173 2.48 -11.82 3.37
CA GLN A 173 2.80 -10.70 4.27
C GLN A 173 1.70 -9.65 4.26
N GLY A 174 1.22 -9.25 3.08
CA GLY A 174 0.09 -8.32 2.96
C GLY A 174 -1.20 -8.87 3.60
N ARG A 175 -1.49 -10.17 3.42
CA ARG A 175 -2.66 -10.79 4.07
C ARG A 175 -2.50 -10.85 5.59
N PHE A 176 -1.32 -11.21 6.09
CA PHE A 176 -1.02 -11.22 7.52
C PHE A 176 -1.19 -9.81 8.11
N ALA A 177 -0.63 -8.79 7.45
CA ALA A 177 -0.76 -7.40 7.88
C ALA A 177 -2.22 -6.95 7.97
N LEU A 178 -3.05 -7.31 7.00
CA LEU A 178 -4.49 -7.00 7.02
C LEU A 178 -5.24 -7.75 8.13
N GLU A 179 -4.91 -9.01 8.40
CA GLU A 179 -5.48 -9.75 9.53
C GLU A 179 -5.02 -9.24 10.90
N LEU A 180 -3.78 -8.74 10.97
CA LEU A 180 -3.24 -8.07 12.14
C LEU A 180 -3.92 -6.71 12.36
N ALA A 181 -4.15 -5.94 11.31
CA ALA A 181 -4.93 -4.70 11.39
C ALA A 181 -6.37 -4.95 11.88
N ASN A 182 -7.03 -6.00 11.36
CA ASN A 182 -8.34 -6.44 11.86
C ASN A 182 -8.31 -6.74 13.36
N ALA A 183 -7.28 -7.47 13.80
CA ALA A 183 -7.09 -7.91 15.18
C ALA A 183 -6.98 -6.72 16.15
N ILE A 184 -6.07 -5.78 15.85
CA ILE A 184 -5.75 -4.67 16.76
C ILE A 184 -6.83 -3.58 16.76
N HIS A 185 -7.62 -3.46 15.69
CA HIS A 185 -8.70 -2.48 15.57
C HIS A 185 -10.10 -3.06 15.78
N ASN A 186 -10.20 -4.34 16.19
CA ASN A 186 -11.47 -5.05 16.40
C ASN A 186 -12.44 -4.94 15.21
N THR A 187 -11.91 -5.05 13.99
CA THR A 187 -12.69 -4.91 12.75
C THR A 187 -12.52 -6.12 11.84
N LYS A 188 -13.06 -6.05 10.62
CA LYS A 188 -13.00 -7.11 9.62
C LYS A 188 -12.54 -6.57 8.27
N ILE A 189 -12.09 -7.49 7.42
CA ILE A 189 -11.52 -7.15 6.12
C ILE A 189 -12.47 -6.33 5.25
N GLU A 190 -13.78 -6.60 5.34
CA GLU A 190 -14.81 -5.97 4.53
C GLU A 190 -15.03 -4.50 4.87
N ASN A 191 -14.42 -3.98 5.95
CA ASN A 191 -14.51 -2.57 6.33
C ASN A 191 -13.29 -1.75 5.88
N TRP A 192 -12.21 -2.39 5.41
CA TRP A 192 -11.07 -1.67 4.85
C TRP A 192 -11.35 -1.33 3.38
N ILE A 193 -11.11 -0.07 3.03
CA ILE A 193 -11.19 0.40 1.64
C ILE A 193 -9.94 0.01 0.88
N ALA A 194 -8.77 0.28 1.46
CA ALA A 194 -7.49 0.05 0.82
C ALA A 194 -6.35 -0.11 1.84
N THR A 195 -5.23 -0.63 1.38
CA THR A 195 -3.96 -0.59 2.08
C THR A 195 -2.86 -0.19 1.11
N PHE A 196 -2.04 0.79 1.49
CA PHE A 196 -1.02 1.38 0.63
C PHE A 196 0.38 0.98 1.07
N HIS A 197 1.28 0.77 0.11
CA HIS A 197 2.72 0.68 0.40
C HIS A 197 3.30 2.08 0.66
N ALA A 198 3.07 2.58 1.86
CA ALA A 198 3.46 3.93 2.27
C ALA A 198 3.94 3.94 3.72
N SER A 199 4.85 4.87 4.00
CA SER A 199 5.14 5.30 5.36
C SER A 199 4.24 6.48 5.70
N THR A 200 3.67 6.54 6.89
CA THR A 200 2.69 7.57 7.26
C THR A 200 3.05 8.17 8.60
N VAL A 201 3.16 9.49 8.64
CA VAL A 201 3.47 10.27 9.84
C VAL A 201 2.28 11.14 10.23
N THR A 202 2.17 11.50 11.50
CA THR A 202 1.07 12.30 12.04
C THR A 202 1.58 13.35 13.05
N ASN A 203 0.87 14.48 13.11
CA ASN A 203 1.03 15.51 14.14
C ASN A 203 -0.05 15.41 15.24
N GLU A 204 -0.68 14.24 15.36
CA GLU A 204 -1.83 13.95 16.23
C GLU A 204 -3.14 14.69 15.88
N LYS A 205 -3.21 15.31 14.71
CA LYS A 205 -4.44 15.95 14.18
C LYS A 205 -4.80 15.43 12.80
N GLU A 206 -3.80 15.31 11.93
CA GLU A 206 -3.91 14.78 10.58
C GLU A 206 -2.68 13.92 10.25
N ALA A 207 -2.79 13.11 9.20
CA ALA A 207 -1.71 12.29 8.67
C ALA A 207 -1.23 12.79 7.31
N ILE A 208 0.05 12.54 7.03
CA ILE A 208 0.65 12.70 5.71
C ILE A 208 1.26 11.36 5.30
N MET A 209 0.85 10.86 4.12
CA MET A 209 1.45 9.67 3.53
C MET A 209 2.71 10.03 2.74
N ILE A 210 3.71 9.18 2.86
CA ILE A 210 5.01 9.27 2.21
C ILE A 210 5.14 8.08 1.27
N ILE A 211 5.20 8.38 -0.02
CA ILE A 211 5.39 7.38 -1.08
C ILE A 211 6.66 7.67 -1.89
N GLY A 212 6.99 6.78 -2.81
CA GLY A 212 8.19 6.87 -3.64
C GLY A 212 8.78 5.51 -3.94
N ASP A 213 9.67 5.44 -4.91
CA ASP A 213 10.26 4.16 -5.31
C ASP A 213 11.14 3.54 -4.22
N SER A 214 11.44 2.25 -4.38
CA SER A 214 12.38 1.56 -3.49
C SER A 214 13.76 2.21 -3.58
N GLY A 215 14.26 2.72 -2.45
CA GLY A 215 15.56 3.39 -2.38
C GLY A 215 15.49 4.92 -2.40
N ASN A 216 14.31 5.52 -2.64
CA ASN A 216 14.15 6.98 -2.65
C ASN A 216 14.14 7.63 -1.25
N GLY A 217 14.35 6.86 -0.18
CA GLY A 217 14.52 7.39 1.17
C GLY A 217 13.25 7.56 2.00
N LYS A 218 12.13 6.90 1.65
CA LYS A 218 10.86 6.92 2.44
C LYS A 218 11.11 6.63 3.93
N SER A 219 11.57 5.42 4.22
CA SER A 219 11.81 4.95 5.59
C SER A 219 12.84 5.82 6.32
N THR A 220 13.89 6.27 5.63
CA THR A 220 14.87 7.20 6.19
C THR A 220 14.25 8.53 6.59
N LEU A 221 13.44 9.13 5.71
CA LEU A 221 12.75 10.38 6.01
C LEU A 221 11.74 10.19 7.14
N SER A 222 10.95 9.12 7.13
CA SER A 222 10.01 8.81 8.21
C SER A 222 10.71 8.67 9.56
N THR A 223 11.88 8.03 9.61
CA THR A 223 12.69 7.96 10.84
C THR A 223 13.16 9.34 11.30
N LEU A 224 13.62 10.20 10.38
CA LEU A 224 14.05 11.56 10.70
C LEU A 224 12.89 12.44 11.19
N LEU A 225 11.73 12.33 10.55
CA LEU A 225 10.51 13.03 10.93
C LEU A 225 10.05 12.60 12.34
N MET A 226 10.10 11.30 12.60
CA MET A 226 9.83 10.75 13.92
C MET A 226 10.82 11.27 14.98
N ALA A 227 12.12 11.27 14.67
CA ALA A 227 13.15 11.83 15.55
C ALA A 227 12.97 13.35 15.79
N SER A 228 12.35 14.06 14.86
CA SER A 228 12.03 15.49 14.97
C SER A 228 10.73 15.81 15.74
N GLY A 229 10.05 14.78 16.27
CA GLY A 229 8.89 14.92 17.16
C GLY A 229 7.54 14.54 16.55
N LEU A 230 7.48 14.18 15.27
CA LEU A 230 6.25 13.63 14.67
C LEU A 230 6.03 12.17 15.12
N ASP A 231 4.79 11.70 15.10
CA ASP A 231 4.46 10.31 15.40
C ASP A 231 4.40 9.48 14.12
N LEU A 232 4.78 8.20 14.22
CA LEU A 232 4.66 7.21 13.15
C LEU A 232 3.30 6.52 13.24
N LEU A 233 2.43 6.77 12.26
CA LEU A 233 1.14 6.10 12.17
C LEU A 233 1.29 4.69 11.58
N ALA A 234 2.10 4.54 10.54
CA ALA A 234 2.34 3.27 9.88
C ALA A 234 3.64 3.30 9.06
N ASP A 235 4.27 2.14 8.86
CA ASP A 235 5.37 1.97 7.89
C ASP A 235 5.12 0.73 7.03
N ASP A 236 5.47 0.79 5.75
CA ASP A 236 5.28 -0.22 4.69
C ASP A 236 3.81 -0.70 4.45
N PHE A 237 2.89 -0.47 5.38
CA PHE A 237 1.50 -0.88 5.30
C PHE A 237 0.60 0.18 5.96
N THR A 238 0.00 1.04 5.13
CA THR A 238 -0.90 2.10 5.60
C THR A 238 -2.36 1.75 5.26
N PRO A 239 -3.20 1.36 6.24
CA PRO A 239 -4.60 1.00 6.00
C PRO A 239 -5.54 2.21 5.97
N LEU A 240 -6.47 2.24 5.01
CA LEU A 240 -7.57 3.20 4.87
C LEU A 240 -8.90 2.51 5.21
N TYR A 241 -9.62 3.06 6.18
CA TYR A 241 -10.87 2.50 6.67
C TYR A 241 -12.10 3.17 6.04
N ASN A 242 -13.29 2.60 6.25
CA ASN A 242 -14.54 3.07 5.63
C ASN A 242 -15.05 4.44 6.13
N ASP A 243 -14.40 5.03 7.14
CA ASP A 243 -14.59 6.42 7.57
C ASP A 243 -13.62 7.42 6.89
N LEU A 244 -12.81 6.94 5.94
CA LEU A 244 -11.79 7.66 5.18
C LEU A 244 -10.58 8.14 6.01
N ASN A 245 -10.39 7.62 7.21
CA ASN A 245 -9.18 7.85 7.99
C ASN A 245 -8.13 6.76 7.73
N LEU A 246 -6.87 7.16 7.89
CA LEU A 246 -5.75 6.22 7.93
C LEU A 246 -5.60 5.68 9.34
N TYR A 247 -5.46 4.38 9.46
CA TYR A 247 -5.36 3.70 10.74
C TYR A 247 -3.93 3.29 11.06
N ARG A 248 -3.63 3.22 12.35
CA ARG A 248 -2.31 2.84 12.85
C ARG A 248 -1.98 1.39 12.48
N TYR A 249 -0.74 1.14 12.07
CA TYR A 249 -0.21 -0.20 11.89
C TYR A 249 1.05 -0.38 12.76
N PRO A 250 1.22 -1.49 13.50
CA PRO A 250 2.17 -1.59 14.61
C PRO A 250 3.59 -2.00 14.14
N ALA A 251 3.96 -1.68 12.90
CA ALA A 251 5.27 -2.01 12.37
C ALA A 251 6.31 -0.94 12.72
N ALA A 252 7.52 -1.40 13.03
CA ALA A 252 8.72 -0.59 13.08
C ALA A 252 9.17 -0.19 11.66
N ILE A 253 9.90 0.92 11.57
CA ILE A 253 10.38 1.45 10.29
C ILE A 253 11.51 0.59 9.74
N SER A 254 11.36 0.10 8.51
CA SER A 254 12.35 -0.75 7.84
C SER A 254 13.48 0.07 7.19
N VAL A 255 14.61 0.22 7.90
CA VAL A 255 15.74 1.04 7.46
C VAL A 255 16.82 0.19 6.80
N LYS A 256 17.26 0.56 5.60
CA LYS A 256 18.38 -0.09 4.88
C LYS A 256 19.74 0.42 5.37
N LYS A 257 20.75 -0.46 5.33
CA LYS A 257 22.15 -0.17 5.72
C LYS A 257 22.72 1.16 5.19
N GLY A 258 22.34 1.58 3.98
CA GLY A 258 22.79 2.84 3.39
C GLY A 258 22.42 4.09 4.21
N ALA A 259 21.41 4.01 5.07
CA ALA A 259 20.97 5.11 5.92
C ALA A 259 21.47 5.04 7.37
N PHE A 260 22.12 3.95 7.79
CA PHE A 260 22.49 3.72 9.20
C PHE A 260 23.29 4.87 9.79
N LYS A 261 24.39 5.26 9.12
CA LYS A 261 25.28 6.33 9.60
C LYS A 261 24.55 7.68 9.78
N VAL A 262 23.57 7.98 8.93
CA VAL A 262 22.79 9.22 9.06
C VAL A 262 21.89 9.15 10.30
N LEU A 263 21.27 8.00 10.53
CA LEU A 263 20.28 7.81 11.60
C LEU A 263 20.89 7.56 12.98
N GLU A 264 22.14 7.08 13.06
CA GLU A 264 22.90 6.92 14.32
C GLU A 264 22.93 8.21 15.17
N SER A 265 22.94 9.37 14.53
CA SER A 265 22.94 10.67 15.22
C SER A 265 21.55 11.19 15.62
N HIS A 266 20.48 10.52 15.19
CA HIS A 266 19.10 10.99 15.37
C HIS A 266 18.24 10.03 16.21
N ILE A 267 18.65 8.77 16.34
CA ILE A 267 17.89 7.74 17.04
C ILE A 267 18.74 7.17 18.18
N ASP A 268 18.22 7.28 19.39
CA ASP A 268 18.86 6.73 20.58
C ASP A 268 19.04 5.21 20.45
N ASN A 269 20.23 4.73 20.82
CA ASN A 269 20.59 3.31 20.77
C ASN A 269 20.43 2.66 19.38
N PHE A 270 20.46 3.43 18.29
CA PHE A 270 20.34 2.89 16.94
C PHE A 270 21.36 1.77 16.66
N GLU A 271 22.59 1.90 17.17
CA GLU A 271 23.66 0.91 17.01
C GLU A 271 23.30 -0.46 17.60
N THR A 272 22.53 -0.50 18.69
CA THR A 272 22.16 -1.72 19.39
C THR A 272 21.01 -2.48 18.72
N LEU A 273 20.31 -1.86 17.77
CA LEU A 273 19.27 -2.53 16.98
C LEU A 273 19.87 -3.72 16.22
N GLU A 274 19.17 -4.84 16.24
CA GLU A 274 19.55 -6.05 15.52
C GLU A 274 19.57 -5.80 14.00
N VAL A 275 20.56 -6.38 13.32
CA VAL A 275 20.66 -6.32 11.86
C VAL A 275 20.10 -7.60 11.27
N TYR A 276 19.09 -7.45 10.41
CA TYR A 276 18.46 -8.55 9.70
C TYR A 276 18.90 -8.57 8.24
N GLU A 277 19.13 -9.76 7.67
CA GLU A 277 19.34 -9.93 6.23
C GLU A 277 17.98 -10.18 5.55
N ASN A 278 17.59 -9.31 4.61
CA ASN A 278 16.34 -9.47 3.87
C ASN A 278 16.58 -9.93 2.43
N GLY A 279 15.83 -10.96 2.05
CA GLY A 279 15.68 -11.45 0.69
C GLY A 279 16.94 -12.07 0.08
N PRO A 280 16.86 -12.56 -1.17
CA PRO A 280 17.98 -13.21 -1.86
C PRO A 280 19.17 -12.26 -2.11
N LYS A 281 18.92 -10.94 -2.11
CA LYS A 281 19.96 -9.90 -2.24
C LYS A 281 20.71 -9.61 -0.94
N LYS A 282 20.33 -10.25 0.17
CA LYS A 282 20.94 -10.09 1.51
C LYS A 282 21.14 -8.64 1.91
N VAL A 283 20.07 -7.85 1.75
CA VAL A 283 20.10 -6.44 2.13
C VAL A 283 20.01 -6.37 3.66
N ASN A 284 21.00 -5.73 4.28
CA ASN A 284 21.00 -5.50 5.72
C ASN A 284 20.00 -4.42 6.10
N LEU A 285 19.09 -4.75 7.02
CA LEU A 285 18.04 -3.89 7.54
C LEU A 285 18.16 -3.76 9.07
N LYS A 286 17.71 -2.62 9.58
CA LYS A 286 17.37 -2.41 11.00
C LYS A 286 15.91 -1.98 11.06
N TYR A 287 15.18 -2.46 12.05
CA TYR A 287 13.80 -2.05 12.31
C TYR A 287 13.79 -1.04 13.45
N VAL A 288 13.45 0.20 13.15
CA VAL A 288 13.43 1.29 14.14
C VAL A 288 12.02 1.38 14.74
N PRO A 289 11.82 1.07 16.03
CA PRO A 289 10.51 1.14 16.64
C PRO A 289 9.99 2.59 16.72
N PRO A 290 8.66 2.78 16.78
CA PRO A 290 8.07 4.08 17.11
C PRO A 290 8.64 4.64 18.43
N VAL A 291 8.90 5.95 18.47
CA VAL A 291 9.37 6.62 19.71
C VAL A 291 8.29 6.67 20.78
N TYR A 292 7.03 6.88 20.36
CA TYR A 292 5.89 6.91 21.27
C TYR A 292 5.33 5.50 21.48
N SER A 293 5.12 5.13 22.75
CA SER A 293 4.45 3.88 23.10
C SER A 293 3.00 3.90 22.62
N SER A 294 2.50 2.78 22.11
CA SER A 294 1.13 2.68 21.58
C SER A 294 0.02 2.84 22.63
N GLU A 295 0.36 2.91 23.92
CA GLU A 295 -0.61 3.11 25.00
C GLU A 295 -1.23 4.52 24.92
N ASN A 296 -2.55 4.58 24.69
CA ASN A 296 -3.37 5.81 24.60
C ASN A 296 -3.17 6.69 23.36
N LEU A 297 -2.46 6.22 22.33
CA LEU A 297 -2.44 6.93 21.05
C LEU A 297 -3.79 6.80 20.32
N LYS A 298 -4.22 7.87 19.67
CA LYS A 298 -5.39 7.80 18.78
C LYS A 298 -5.14 6.77 17.67
N PRO A 299 -6.12 5.91 17.33
CA PRO A 299 -5.90 4.82 16.39
C PRO A 299 -5.85 5.28 14.93
N ASP A 300 -6.38 6.47 14.62
CA ASP A 300 -6.59 6.92 13.25
C ASP A 300 -6.49 8.45 13.10
N PHE A 301 -6.19 8.90 11.88
CA PHE A 301 -6.20 10.32 11.51
C PHE A 301 -6.69 10.53 10.07
N PRO A 302 -7.37 11.66 9.78
CA PRO A 302 -7.67 12.03 8.41
C PRO A 302 -6.38 12.30 7.64
N CYS A 303 -6.36 11.96 6.35
CA CYS A 303 -5.25 12.26 5.45
C CYS A 303 -5.76 13.07 4.27
N LYS A 304 -5.12 14.21 4.01
CA LYS A 304 -5.42 15.12 2.90
C LYS A 304 -4.20 15.44 2.05
N LYS A 305 -3.05 14.83 2.34
CA LYS A 305 -1.76 15.15 1.71
C LYS A 305 -0.95 13.87 1.47
N ILE A 306 -0.48 13.70 0.25
CA ILE A 306 0.48 12.64 -0.12
C ILE A 306 1.74 13.30 -0.66
N VAL A 307 2.90 12.87 -0.17
CA VAL A 307 4.21 13.37 -0.59
C VAL A 307 4.98 12.23 -1.25
N TYR A 308 5.24 12.36 -2.56
CA TYR A 308 6.22 11.54 -3.25
C TYR A 308 7.61 12.05 -2.93
N VAL A 309 8.46 11.18 -2.41
CA VAL A 309 9.78 11.53 -1.90
C VAL A 309 10.86 10.95 -2.80
N LYS A 310 11.88 11.77 -3.06
CA LYS A 310 13.10 11.40 -3.78
C LYS A 310 14.32 12.04 -3.15
N PHE A 311 15.09 11.24 -2.43
CA PHE A 311 16.41 11.65 -1.94
C PHE A 311 17.44 11.62 -3.07
N ASN A 312 18.13 12.74 -3.30
CA ASN A 312 19.25 12.82 -4.24
C ASN A 312 20.25 13.88 -3.77
N ARG A 313 21.48 13.44 -3.44
CA ARG A 313 22.56 14.31 -2.93
C ARG A 313 22.99 15.42 -3.88
N ASP A 314 22.80 15.21 -5.18
CA ASP A 314 23.27 16.13 -6.22
C ASP A 314 22.18 17.11 -6.70
N GLN A 315 20.96 17.01 -6.14
CA GLN A 315 19.84 17.87 -6.51
C GLN A 315 19.53 18.89 -5.43
N LYS A 316 19.06 20.06 -5.89
CA LYS A 316 18.56 21.11 -5.01
C LYS A 316 17.30 20.62 -4.31
N SER A 317 17.23 20.85 -3.00
CA SER A 317 16.02 20.55 -2.24
C SER A 317 14.85 21.46 -2.66
N GLU A 318 13.72 20.85 -2.96
CA GLU A 318 12.49 21.51 -3.42
C GLU A 318 11.27 20.67 -2.99
N LEU A 319 10.24 21.36 -2.50
CA LEU A 319 8.90 20.81 -2.34
C LEU A 319 7.98 21.58 -3.30
N LYS A 320 7.23 20.87 -4.13
CA LYS A 320 6.23 21.45 -5.02
C LYS A 320 4.96 20.62 -5.03
N GLU A 321 3.83 21.27 -5.24
CA GLU A 321 2.56 20.59 -5.55
C GLU A 321 2.64 20.00 -6.97
N VAL A 322 2.09 18.81 -7.16
CA VAL A 322 2.10 18.06 -8.42
C VAL A 322 0.70 17.52 -8.71
N SER A 323 0.44 17.14 -9.96
CA SER A 323 -0.82 16.50 -10.33
C SER A 323 -1.00 15.16 -9.60
N ALA A 324 -2.27 14.78 -9.40
CA ALA A 324 -2.61 13.48 -8.83
C ALA A 324 -2.05 12.30 -9.64
N GLU A 325 -1.94 12.44 -10.96
CA GLU A 325 -1.41 11.42 -11.89
C GLU A 325 -0.12 10.78 -11.37
N LYS A 326 0.87 11.64 -11.10
CA LYS A 326 2.21 11.24 -10.69
C LYS A 326 2.20 10.44 -9.39
N ILE A 327 1.31 10.79 -8.48
CA ILE A 327 1.14 10.07 -7.21
C ILE A 327 0.45 8.74 -7.43
N LEU A 328 -0.63 8.72 -8.22
CA LEU A 328 -1.46 7.54 -8.46
C LEU A 328 -0.74 6.46 -9.26
N GLU A 329 0.15 6.83 -10.18
CA GLU A 329 1.02 5.90 -10.90
C GLU A 329 1.93 5.09 -9.97
N THR A 330 2.29 5.65 -8.81
CA THR A 330 3.08 4.95 -7.79
C THR A 330 2.18 4.27 -6.76
N LEU A 331 1.10 4.94 -6.35
CA LEU A 331 0.26 4.48 -5.25
C LEU A 331 -0.56 3.24 -5.64
N ILE A 332 -1.29 3.29 -6.76
CA ILE A 332 -2.27 2.26 -7.12
C ILE A 332 -1.62 0.88 -7.35
N PRO A 333 -0.50 0.76 -8.12
CA PRO A 333 0.07 -0.56 -8.43
C PRO A 333 0.53 -1.36 -7.21
N ASP A 334 1.02 -0.67 -6.18
CA ASP A 334 1.54 -1.30 -4.94
C ASP A 334 0.49 -1.35 -3.82
N SER A 335 -0.79 -1.16 -4.16
CA SER A 335 -1.89 -1.14 -3.19
C SER A 335 -2.82 -2.33 -3.32
N TRP A 336 -3.38 -2.75 -2.19
CA TRP A 336 -4.59 -3.55 -2.18
C TRP A 336 -5.78 -2.60 -2.03
N ILE A 337 -6.73 -2.66 -2.95
CA ILE A 337 -7.98 -1.89 -2.90
C ILE A 337 -9.14 -2.88 -2.93
N SER A 338 -10.13 -2.68 -2.05
CA SER A 338 -11.27 -3.57 -1.92
C SER A 338 -12.04 -3.70 -3.25
N PRO A 339 -12.47 -4.91 -3.64
CA PRO A 339 -13.29 -5.12 -4.82
C PRO A 339 -14.77 -4.73 -4.61
N ASN A 340 -15.13 -4.25 -3.43
CA ASN A 340 -16.47 -3.76 -3.15
C ASN A 340 -16.70 -2.44 -3.91
N GLU A 341 -17.85 -2.33 -4.57
CA GLU A 341 -18.23 -1.16 -5.36
C GLU A 341 -18.36 0.12 -4.53
N ASP A 342 -19.01 0.05 -3.37
CA ASP A 342 -19.11 1.22 -2.47
C ASP A 342 -17.72 1.69 -2.02
N HIS A 343 -16.80 0.75 -1.74
CA HIS A 343 -15.42 1.09 -1.40
C HIS A 343 -14.67 1.72 -2.57
N ALA A 344 -14.92 1.29 -3.80
CA ALA A 344 -14.33 1.91 -4.98
C ALA A 344 -14.77 3.37 -5.12
N LEU A 345 -16.07 3.64 -4.96
CA LEU A 345 -16.59 5.01 -4.96
C LEU A 345 -16.03 5.84 -3.80
N GLN A 346 -15.94 5.28 -2.60
CA GLN A 346 -15.34 5.95 -1.44
C GLN A 346 -13.87 6.28 -1.68
N PHE A 347 -13.08 5.35 -2.23
CA PHE A 347 -11.68 5.58 -2.57
C PHE A 347 -11.52 6.69 -3.61
N LEU A 348 -12.30 6.66 -4.69
CA LEU A 348 -12.29 7.68 -5.73
C LEU A 348 -12.73 9.06 -5.22
N ASN A 349 -13.63 9.12 -4.24
CA ASN A 349 -14.00 10.37 -3.57
C ASN A 349 -12.91 10.86 -2.62
N TRP A 350 -12.28 9.96 -1.86
CA TRP A 350 -11.16 10.30 -0.99
C TRP A 350 -10.01 10.95 -1.76
N LEU A 351 -9.68 10.42 -2.94
CA LEU A 351 -8.64 10.98 -3.82
C LEU A 351 -8.90 12.43 -4.26
N LYS A 352 -10.16 12.87 -4.38
CA LYS A 352 -10.47 14.26 -4.79
C LYS A 352 -10.00 15.31 -3.79
N ASP A 353 -9.93 14.93 -2.52
CA ASP A 353 -9.54 15.84 -1.45
C ASP A 353 -8.05 15.76 -1.12
N ILE A 354 -7.29 14.92 -1.84
CA ILE A 354 -5.85 14.75 -1.62
C ILE A 354 -5.06 15.79 -2.40
N ARG A 355 -4.26 16.57 -1.69
CA ARG A 355 -3.21 17.40 -2.28
C ARG A 355 -1.93 16.58 -2.44
N CYS A 356 -1.35 16.65 -3.62
CA CYS A 356 -0.23 15.83 -4.04
C CYS A 356 1.04 16.67 -4.11
N TYR A 357 2.12 16.21 -3.49
CA TYR A 357 3.40 16.92 -3.47
C TYR A 357 4.54 16.03 -3.92
N GLU A 358 5.57 16.63 -4.51
CA GLU A 358 6.86 16.01 -4.75
C GLU A 358 7.93 16.73 -3.92
N LEU A 359 8.64 15.95 -3.09
CA LEU A 359 9.81 16.37 -2.34
C LEU A 359 11.07 15.75 -2.97
N ASN A 360 11.84 16.58 -3.69
CA ASN A 360 13.22 16.25 -4.04
C ASN A 360 14.13 16.88 -2.98
N TYR A 361 15.01 16.10 -2.36
CA TYR A 361 15.85 16.66 -1.29
C TYR A 361 17.23 16.02 -1.18
N SER A 362 18.20 16.86 -0.82
CA SER A 362 19.56 16.48 -0.39
C SER A 362 19.84 16.87 1.07
N ASP A 363 19.00 17.74 1.64
CA ASP A 363 19.12 18.31 2.98
C ASP A 363 17.95 17.84 3.87
N ASN A 364 18.29 17.17 4.97
CA ASN A 364 17.33 16.61 5.91
C ASN A 364 16.58 17.70 6.67
N ASP A 365 17.25 18.80 7.06
CA ASP A 365 16.62 19.89 7.82
C ASP A 365 15.58 20.62 6.95
N PHE A 366 15.90 20.78 5.66
CA PHE A 366 14.93 21.26 4.68
C PHE A 366 13.71 20.35 4.63
N ALA A 367 13.90 19.03 4.46
CA ALA A 367 12.78 18.10 4.37
C ALA A 367 11.89 18.13 5.62
N ILE A 368 12.48 18.11 6.82
CA ILE A 368 11.76 18.20 8.10
C ILE A 368 10.96 19.50 8.17
N SER A 369 11.58 20.66 7.87
CA SER A 369 10.91 21.96 7.89
C SER A 369 9.71 22.04 6.95
N ARG A 370 9.78 21.37 5.80
CA ARG A 370 8.69 21.32 4.83
C ARG A 370 7.52 20.46 5.29
N PHE A 371 7.78 19.32 5.92
CA PHE A 371 6.71 18.52 6.55
C PHE A 371 6.01 19.30 7.67
N ASN A 372 6.77 19.99 8.53
CA ASN A 372 6.20 20.86 9.54
C ASN A 372 5.34 21.98 8.93
N THR A 373 5.71 22.49 7.76
CA THR A 373 4.90 23.49 7.04
C THR A 373 3.61 22.87 6.48
N LEU A 374 3.69 21.67 5.89
CA LEU A 374 2.52 20.94 5.35
C LEU A 374 1.50 20.58 6.44
N PHE A 375 1.95 20.29 7.66
CA PHE A 375 1.05 20.04 8.80
C PHE A 375 0.38 21.31 9.36
N ASN A 376 0.82 22.50 8.95
CA ASN A 376 0.28 23.78 9.41
C ASN A 376 -0.43 24.57 8.28
N SER A 377 -0.59 23.96 7.10
CA SER A 377 -1.15 24.59 5.89
C SER A 377 -2.60 24.26 5.63
#